data_AF-A0A359F655-F1
#
_entry.id   AF-A0A359F655-F1
#
_cell.length_a   1.000
_cell.length_b   1.000
_cell.length_c   1.000
_cell.angle_alpha   90.00
_cell.angle_beta   90.00
_cell.angle_gamma   90.00
#
_symmetry.space_group_name_H-M   'P 1'
#
loop_
_entity.id
_entity.type
_entity.pdbx_description
1 polymer ?
#
loop_
_entity_poly.entity_id
_entity_poly.type
_entity_poly.pdbx_seq_one_letter_code
_entity_poly.pdbx_strand_id
1 'polypeptide(L)'
;MRRARADTSRIEPRGRRKFDQVDFTCRQYAPGVPENNSPEDGDGDAVSLDELHPVGGSWGGLLFDNPTIGLPTRFYWSFEVEFAEVVRDYGTVSPNVVVDWVTDGPGSWRKMQGFEFERHDWNGFEASVYFFSHYRYDSAQLSVLGQQGSRLLVATRLAGDIDGLGLPEVSASCWLDLSQVVVSVSTVDDLERAARALSAAAVDIAELTGEAFGSGFRFSPPPTDLG
;
A
#
# COMPACT_ATOMS: atom_id res chain seq x y z
N MET A 1 40.64 -34.24 33.59
CA MET A 1 40.11 -33.38 32.51
C MET A 1 38.72 -32.90 32.89
N ARG A 2 38.55 -31.60 33.17
CA ARG A 2 37.28 -30.99 33.60
C ARG A 2 36.40 -30.69 32.37
N ARG A 3 35.15 -31.15 32.36
CA ARG A 3 34.12 -30.76 31.38
C ARG A 3 33.36 -29.54 31.93
N ALA A 4 33.35 -28.44 31.18
CA ALA A 4 32.50 -27.29 31.44
C ALA A 4 31.06 -27.59 30.98
N ARG A 5 30.07 -27.33 31.84
CA ARG A 5 28.65 -27.33 31.48
C ARG A 5 28.28 -25.93 31.00
N ALA A 6 27.68 -25.83 29.81
CA ALA A 6 27.12 -24.60 29.30
C ALA A 6 25.78 -24.32 30.00
N ASP A 7 25.65 -23.09 30.46
CA ASP A 7 24.46 -22.53 31.12
C ASP A 7 23.45 -22.11 30.04
N THR A 8 22.32 -22.82 29.96
CA THR A 8 21.19 -22.46 29.09
C THR A 8 20.25 -21.57 29.88
N SER A 9 20.53 -20.26 29.87
CA SER A 9 19.60 -19.27 30.41
C SER A 9 18.36 -19.20 29.50
N ARG A 10 17.23 -19.45 30.14
CA ARG A 10 15.88 -19.46 29.57
C ARG A 10 15.48 -18.02 29.23
N ILE A 11 15.45 -17.70 27.94
CA ILE A 11 14.91 -16.43 27.45
C ILE A 11 13.38 -16.52 27.53
N GLU A 12 12.77 -15.77 28.43
CA GLU A 12 11.31 -15.64 28.47
C GLU A 12 10.82 -14.78 27.30
N PRO A 13 9.74 -15.17 26.62
CA PRO A 13 9.17 -14.37 25.54
C PRO A 13 8.60 -13.06 26.10
N ARG A 14 9.15 -11.92 25.65
CA ARG A 14 8.60 -10.59 25.94
C ARG A 14 7.14 -10.54 25.44
N GLY A 15 6.23 -10.14 26.33
CA GLY A 15 4.79 -10.16 26.12
C GLY A 15 4.36 -9.47 24.82
N ARG A 16 3.48 -10.14 24.06
CA ARG A 16 2.73 -9.57 22.94
C ARG A 16 1.94 -8.36 23.46
N ARG A 17 2.29 -7.14 23.04
CA ARG A 17 1.40 -5.99 23.20
C ARG A 17 0.18 -6.22 22.32
N LYS A 18 -1.01 -6.20 22.91
CA LYS A 18 -2.26 -6.15 22.15
C LYS A 18 -2.31 -4.78 21.47
N PHE A 19 -2.28 -4.75 20.15
CA PHE A 19 -2.56 -3.56 19.35
C PHE A 19 -4.08 -3.46 19.19
N ASP A 20 -4.78 -3.24 20.30
CA ASP A 20 -6.21 -3.00 20.26
C ASP A 20 -6.39 -1.49 20.01
N GLN A 21 -6.80 -1.16 18.79
CA GLN A 21 -7.31 0.14 18.35
C GLN A 21 -6.36 1.34 18.53
N VAL A 22 -5.63 1.69 17.47
CA VAL A 22 -4.95 3.00 17.40
C VAL A 22 -5.96 4.01 16.85
N ASP A 23 -6.62 4.74 17.74
CA ASP A 23 -7.47 5.87 17.36
C ASP A 23 -6.58 7.03 16.89
N PHE A 24 -6.47 7.22 15.59
CA PHE A 24 -5.93 8.44 15.01
C PHE A 24 -7.09 9.38 14.67
N THR A 25 -7.23 10.45 15.45
CA THR A 25 -8.00 11.63 15.02
C THR A 25 -7.32 12.25 13.80
N CYS A 26 -8.01 12.26 12.66
CA CYS A 26 -7.70 13.17 11.55
C CYS A 26 -7.66 14.59 12.13
N ARG A 27 -6.49 15.23 12.13
CA ARG A 27 -6.35 16.63 12.53
C ARG A 27 -6.24 17.44 11.25
N GLN A 28 -7.24 18.27 10.97
CA GLN A 28 -7.09 19.35 9.99
C GLN A 28 -5.88 20.20 10.39
N TYR A 29 -4.79 20.10 9.64
CA TYR A 29 -3.70 21.06 9.73
C TYR A 29 -4.06 22.25 8.85
N ALA A 30 -4.33 23.40 9.46
CA ALA A 30 -4.53 24.66 8.75
C ALA A 30 -3.26 25.53 8.89
N PRO A 31 -2.22 25.37 8.04
CA PRO A 31 -1.14 26.33 8.00
C PRO A 31 -1.59 27.55 7.17
N GLY A 32 -2.10 28.58 7.86
CA GLY A 32 -2.05 29.96 7.36
C GLY A 32 -2.81 30.31 6.08
N VAL A 33 -3.82 29.52 5.69
CA VAL A 33 -4.74 29.92 4.61
C VAL A 33 -5.63 31.06 5.14
N PRO A 34 -5.70 32.22 4.48
CA PRO A 34 -6.55 33.32 4.93
C PRO A 34 -8.01 32.85 5.04
N GLU A 35 -8.64 33.11 6.18
CA GLU A 35 -10.00 32.69 6.61
C GLU A 35 -11.16 33.25 5.75
N ASN A 36 -10.95 33.59 4.47
CA ASN A 36 -11.93 34.39 3.71
C ASN A 36 -12.35 33.79 2.36
N ASN A 37 -12.59 32.48 2.34
CA ASN A 37 -13.43 31.86 1.33
C ASN A 37 -14.63 31.20 2.02
N SER A 38 -15.66 31.98 2.31
CA SER A 38 -17.01 31.41 2.38
C SER A 38 -17.27 30.72 1.04
N PRO A 39 -17.60 29.42 1.01
CA PRO A 39 -17.94 28.73 -0.23
C PRO A 39 -19.36 29.16 -0.63
N GLU A 40 -19.49 30.39 -1.14
CA GLU A 40 -20.67 30.77 -1.89
C GLU A 40 -20.56 30.02 -3.23
N ASP A 41 -21.38 28.97 -3.36
CA ASP A 41 -21.48 28.04 -4.50
C ASP A 41 -20.38 26.96 -4.59
N GLY A 42 -19.99 26.39 -3.45
CA GLY A 42 -19.24 25.12 -3.45
C GLY A 42 -20.07 24.03 -4.13
N ASP A 43 -19.65 23.63 -5.33
CA ASP A 43 -20.17 22.49 -6.07
C ASP A 43 -20.30 21.31 -5.09
N GLY A 44 -21.52 20.82 -4.85
CA GLY A 44 -21.83 19.79 -3.84
C GLY A 44 -21.17 18.43 -4.08
N ASP A 45 -20.25 18.38 -5.04
CA ASP A 45 -19.63 17.20 -5.61
C ASP A 45 -18.22 16.94 -5.05
N ALA A 46 -17.66 17.83 -4.22
CA ALA A 46 -16.38 17.57 -3.57
C ALA A 46 -16.51 16.47 -2.50
N VAL A 47 -15.48 15.63 -2.37
CA VAL A 47 -15.39 14.68 -1.24
C VAL A 47 -15.03 15.43 0.04
N SER A 48 -15.72 15.12 1.13
CA SER A 48 -15.36 15.61 2.45
C SER A 48 -14.58 14.56 3.25
N LEU A 49 -13.72 15.02 4.16
CA LEU A 49 -12.94 14.12 5.03
C LEU A 49 -13.83 13.21 5.88
N ASP A 50 -15.00 13.70 6.30
CA ASP A 50 -15.93 12.96 7.14
C ASP A 50 -16.63 11.81 6.40
N GLU A 51 -16.53 11.75 5.07
CA GLU A 51 -17.06 10.65 4.24
C GLU A 51 -16.02 9.54 4.01
N LEU A 52 -14.75 9.80 4.30
CA LEU A 52 -13.66 8.85 4.08
C LEU A 52 -13.53 7.92 5.29
N HIS A 53 -14.30 6.83 5.28
CA HIS A 53 -14.22 5.75 6.27
C HIS A 53 -13.47 4.54 5.71
N PRO A 54 -12.20 4.27 6.11
CA PRO A 54 -11.45 3.13 5.61
C PRO A 54 -12.14 1.80 5.94
N VAL A 55 -12.34 0.94 4.94
CA VAL A 55 -12.97 -0.38 5.11
C VAL A 55 -11.99 -1.54 4.91
N GLY A 56 -10.76 -1.24 4.49
CA GLY A 56 -9.71 -2.22 4.22
C GLY A 56 -8.95 -1.82 2.97
N GLY A 57 -8.54 -2.81 2.20
CA GLY A 57 -8.00 -2.61 0.87
C GLY A 57 -7.02 -3.71 0.52
N SER A 58 -6.16 -3.43 -0.45
CA SER A 58 -5.23 -4.42 -0.96
C SER A 58 -3.82 -3.87 -1.08
N TRP A 59 -2.87 -4.78 -1.12
CA TRP A 59 -1.50 -4.44 -1.51
C TRP A 59 -0.95 -5.55 -2.40
N GLY A 60 0.04 -5.20 -3.20
CA GLY A 60 0.58 -6.12 -4.19
C GLY A 60 1.91 -5.66 -4.73
N GLY A 61 2.54 -6.53 -5.51
CA GLY A 61 3.84 -6.28 -6.11
C GLY A 61 3.82 -6.40 -7.62
N LEU A 62 4.69 -5.67 -8.30
CA LEU A 62 4.90 -5.74 -9.74
C LEU A 62 6.39 -5.83 -10.04
N LEU A 63 6.81 -6.95 -10.65
CA LEU A 63 8.12 -7.06 -11.30
C LEU A 63 7.94 -6.73 -12.78
N PHE A 64 8.52 -5.61 -13.22
CA PHE A 64 8.29 -5.07 -14.56
C PHE A 64 9.58 -4.57 -15.21
N ASP A 65 9.67 -4.71 -16.53
CA ASP A 65 10.66 -4.05 -17.36
C ASP A 65 10.00 -3.38 -18.58
N ASN A 66 10.70 -2.44 -19.22
CA ASN A 66 10.27 -1.92 -20.51
C ASN A 66 11.50 -1.64 -21.39
N PRO A 67 11.98 -2.64 -22.16
CA PRO A 67 13.16 -2.48 -22.99
C PRO A 67 12.98 -1.46 -24.12
N THR A 68 11.74 -1.19 -24.56
CA THR A 68 11.46 -0.21 -25.64
C THR A 68 11.88 1.21 -25.23
N ILE A 69 11.75 1.55 -23.95
CA ILE A 69 12.17 2.85 -23.40
C ILE A 69 13.42 2.76 -22.52
N GLY A 70 14.06 1.59 -22.48
CA GLY A 70 15.26 1.35 -21.66
C GLY A 70 15.01 1.28 -20.15
N LEU A 71 13.77 1.02 -19.71
CA LEU A 71 13.47 0.82 -18.29
C LEU A 71 13.97 -0.57 -17.85
N PRO A 72 14.91 -0.65 -16.90
CA PRO A 72 15.42 -1.93 -16.42
C PRO A 72 14.35 -2.68 -15.61
N THR A 73 14.52 -3.99 -15.51
CA THR A 73 13.69 -4.81 -14.62
C THR A 73 13.79 -4.32 -13.18
N ARG A 74 12.65 -3.94 -12.59
CA ARG A 74 12.53 -3.49 -11.21
C ARG A 74 11.25 -4.02 -10.57
N PHE A 75 11.32 -4.14 -9.24
CA PHE A 75 10.18 -4.52 -8.42
C PHE A 75 9.57 -3.28 -7.77
N TYR A 76 8.26 -3.23 -7.74
CA TYR A 76 7.46 -2.13 -7.19
C TYR A 76 6.38 -2.69 -6.28
N TRP A 77 6.10 -2.00 -5.18
CA TRP A 77 4.93 -2.26 -4.33
C TRP A 77 3.84 -1.23 -4.61
N SER A 78 2.59 -1.68 -4.50
CA SER A 78 1.38 -0.88 -4.59
C SER A 78 0.54 -1.12 -3.33
N PHE A 79 -0.01 -0.05 -2.78
CA PHE A 79 -0.87 -0.08 -1.61
C PHE A 79 -2.15 0.70 -1.93
N GLU A 80 -3.29 0.06 -1.73
CA GLU A 80 -4.60 0.63 -1.97
C GLU A 80 -5.42 0.55 -0.69
N VAL A 81 -5.84 1.70 -0.17
CA VAL A 81 -6.78 1.82 0.93
C VAL A 81 -8.15 2.11 0.35
N GLU A 82 -9.09 1.21 0.57
CA GLU A 82 -10.48 1.38 0.16
C GLU A 82 -11.29 2.06 1.28
N PHE A 83 -12.20 2.94 0.89
CA PHE A 83 -13.15 3.60 1.79
C PHE A 83 -14.57 3.08 1.52
N ALA A 84 -15.45 3.28 2.51
CA ALA A 84 -16.87 2.97 2.37
C ALA A 84 -17.49 3.70 1.18
N GLU A 85 -18.54 3.10 0.61
CA GLU A 85 -19.28 3.69 -0.51
C GLU A 85 -19.80 5.09 -0.17
N VAL A 86 -19.61 6.01 -1.11
CA VAL A 86 -20.14 7.36 -1.08
C VAL A 86 -21.20 7.48 -2.16
N VAL A 87 -22.40 7.87 -1.75
CA VAL A 87 -23.57 8.01 -2.62
C VAL A 87 -23.77 9.48 -3.00
N ARG A 88 -24.00 9.71 -4.29
CA ARG A 88 -24.35 11.00 -4.91
C ARG A 88 -25.54 10.81 -5.85
N ASP A 89 -26.14 11.90 -6.31
CA ASP A 89 -27.28 11.86 -7.22
C ASP A 89 -26.95 11.24 -8.59
N TYR A 90 -25.67 11.26 -9.00
CA TYR A 90 -25.17 10.72 -10.26
C TYR A 90 -24.50 9.35 -10.14
N GLY A 91 -24.42 8.77 -8.94
CA GLY A 91 -23.85 7.44 -8.78
C GLY A 91 -23.36 7.10 -7.37
N THR A 92 -22.81 5.91 -7.25
CA THR A 92 -22.15 5.41 -6.04
C THR A 92 -20.73 5.02 -6.42
N VAL A 93 -19.77 5.40 -5.58
CA VAL A 93 -18.36 5.03 -5.76
C VAL A 93 -17.79 4.62 -4.42
N SER A 94 -16.89 3.64 -4.41
CA SER A 94 -16.01 3.39 -3.26
C SER A 94 -14.73 4.20 -3.49
N PRO A 95 -14.51 5.31 -2.76
CA PRO A 95 -13.26 6.04 -2.89
C PRO A 95 -12.10 5.12 -2.51
N ASN A 96 -10.92 5.37 -3.09
CA ASN A 96 -9.70 4.72 -2.63
C ASN A 96 -8.52 5.70 -2.63
N VAL A 97 -7.53 5.38 -1.82
CA VAL A 97 -6.20 6.01 -1.80
C VAL A 97 -5.24 4.98 -2.37
N VAL A 98 -4.47 5.36 -3.38
CA VAL A 98 -3.43 4.53 -3.98
C VAL A 98 -2.08 5.16 -3.73
N VAL A 99 -1.12 4.35 -3.26
CA VAL A 99 0.30 4.67 -3.25
C VAL A 99 1.02 3.59 -4.06
N ASP A 100 1.47 3.95 -5.27
CA ASP A 100 2.02 3.02 -6.26
C ASP A 100 3.49 3.35 -6.59
N TRP A 101 4.14 2.43 -7.28
CA TRP A 101 5.54 2.48 -7.72
C TRP A 101 6.55 2.60 -6.55
N VAL A 102 6.22 2.04 -5.38
CA VAL A 102 7.10 2.07 -4.20
C VAL A 102 8.27 1.10 -4.38
N THR A 103 9.50 1.64 -4.47
CA THR A 103 10.71 0.87 -4.81
C THR A 103 11.61 0.49 -3.63
N ASP A 104 11.44 1.11 -2.46
CA ASP A 104 12.32 0.92 -1.28
C ASP A 104 11.80 -0.12 -0.27
N GLY A 105 10.84 -0.94 -0.69
CA GLY A 105 10.26 -1.96 0.18
C GLY A 105 11.28 -3.02 0.62
N PRO A 106 11.05 -3.69 1.77
CA PRO A 106 11.82 -4.87 2.09
C PRO A 106 11.62 -5.89 0.96
N GLY A 107 12.71 -6.53 0.53
CA GLY A 107 12.68 -7.42 -0.63
C GLY A 107 11.66 -8.57 -0.51
N SER A 108 11.13 -8.86 0.68
CA SER A 108 10.14 -9.91 0.91
C SER A 108 8.86 -9.37 1.55
N TRP A 109 7.72 -9.76 0.98
CA TRP A 109 6.37 -9.48 1.51
C TRP A 109 6.16 -10.01 2.93
N ARG A 110 6.94 -11.01 3.39
CA ARG A 110 6.83 -11.57 4.76
C ARG A 110 7.46 -10.70 5.85
N LYS A 111 8.15 -9.62 5.48
CA LYS A 111 8.94 -8.79 6.39
C LYS A 111 8.62 -7.30 6.20
N MET A 112 7.35 -6.98 6.00
CA MET A 112 6.88 -5.61 5.79
C MET A 112 6.72 -4.85 7.09
N GLN A 113 6.48 -5.50 8.24
CA GLN A 113 6.31 -4.80 9.50
C GLN A 113 7.50 -3.88 9.81
N GLY A 114 7.20 -2.60 10.09
CA GLY A 114 8.19 -1.55 10.34
C GLY A 114 8.74 -0.91 9.07
N PHE A 115 8.25 -1.28 7.89
CA PHE A 115 8.53 -0.57 6.65
C PHE A 115 7.93 0.84 6.71
N GLU A 116 8.74 1.82 6.35
CA GLU A 116 8.37 3.22 6.24
C GLU A 116 8.74 3.69 4.84
N PHE A 117 7.82 4.41 4.22
CA PHE A 117 8.02 5.08 2.95
C PHE A 117 7.57 6.52 3.09
N GLU A 118 8.45 7.43 2.70
CA GLU A 118 8.17 8.86 2.69
C GLU A 118 8.81 9.47 1.44
N ARG A 119 8.01 10.22 0.69
CA ARG A 119 8.43 10.98 -0.48
C ARG A 119 7.72 12.33 -0.55
N HIS A 120 8.46 13.30 -1.05
CA HIS A 120 8.09 14.71 -1.17
C HIS A 120 8.59 15.20 -2.52
N ASP A 121 8.02 14.62 -3.57
CA ASP A 121 8.26 14.93 -4.98
C ASP A 121 7.60 13.85 -5.83
N TRP A 122 6.68 14.23 -6.72
CA TRP A 122 6.01 13.31 -7.68
C TRP A 122 6.93 12.36 -8.51
N ASN A 123 8.26 12.48 -8.40
CA ASN A 123 9.21 11.65 -9.13
C ASN A 123 9.42 10.27 -8.50
N GLY A 124 8.98 9.22 -9.20
CA GLY A 124 9.34 7.84 -8.88
C GLY A 124 8.41 7.12 -7.92
N PHE A 125 7.27 7.74 -7.59
CA PHE A 125 6.10 7.09 -7.01
C PHE A 125 4.83 7.71 -7.59
N GLU A 126 3.67 7.10 -7.36
CA GLU A 126 2.37 7.73 -7.60
C GLU A 126 1.57 7.73 -6.29
N ALA A 127 0.93 8.86 -5.98
CA ALA A 127 -0.06 8.92 -4.92
C ALA A 127 -1.32 9.62 -5.40
N SER A 128 -2.44 8.97 -5.18
CA SER A 128 -3.71 9.45 -5.69
C SER A 128 -4.90 9.07 -4.81
N VAL A 129 -5.95 9.88 -4.92
CA VAL A 129 -7.29 9.56 -4.46
C VAL A 129 -8.16 9.37 -5.68
N TYR A 130 -8.89 8.26 -5.74
CA TYR A 130 -9.93 8.07 -6.74
C TYR A 130 -11.29 8.32 -6.10
N PHE A 131 -12.00 9.34 -6.58
CA PHE A 131 -13.37 9.66 -6.19
C PHE A 131 -14.10 10.27 -7.39
N PHE A 132 -14.74 9.43 -8.22
CA PHE A 132 -15.27 9.77 -9.55
C PHE A 132 -14.27 10.35 -10.58
N SER A 133 -13.13 10.85 -10.12
CA SER A 133 -11.98 11.30 -10.89
C SER A 133 -10.69 10.81 -10.22
N HIS A 134 -9.56 11.04 -10.88
CA HIS A 134 -8.20 10.75 -10.39
C HIS A 134 -7.57 12.04 -9.87
N TYR A 135 -7.36 12.14 -8.55
CA TYR A 135 -6.76 13.30 -7.90
C TYR A 135 -5.35 12.96 -7.42
N ARG A 136 -4.35 13.72 -7.86
CA ARG A 136 -2.93 13.41 -7.65
C ARG A 136 -2.33 14.23 -6.51
N TYR A 137 -1.44 13.62 -5.75
CA TYR A 137 -0.77 14.23 -4.60
C TYR A 137 0.76 14.21 -4.77
N ASP A 138 1.42 15.29 -4.38
CA ASP A 138 2.88 15.47 -4.49
C ASP A 138 3.68 14.72 -3.40
N SER A 139 3.04 14.39 -2.28
CA SER A 139 3.68 13.69 -1.18
C SER A 139 2.87 12.52 -0.68
N ALA A 140 3.58 11.48 -0.25
CA ALA A 140 2.99 10.33 0.44
C ALA A 140 3.89 9.87 1.59
N GLN A 141 3.24 9.53 2.69
CA GLN A 141 3.81 8.81 3.82
C GLN A 141 3.02 7.51 3.99
N LEU A 142 3.73 6.40 4.10
CA LEU A 142 3.18 5.07 4.32
C LEU A 142 4.00 4.40 5.43
N SER A 143 3.33 3.84 6.42
CA SER A 143 3.96 3.07 7.48
C SER A 143 3.24 1.74 7.67
N VAL A 144 3.99 0.63 7.66
CA VAL A 144 3.45 -0.69 7.97
C VAL A 144 3.60 -0.94 9.47
N LEU A 145 2.53 -0.68 10.21
CA LEU A 145 2.47 -0.74 11.67
C LEU A 145 2.49 -2.19 12.20
N GLY A 146 1.91 -3.12 11.45
CA GLY A 146 1.79 -4.52 11.84
C GLY A 146 1.63 -5.45 10.65
N GLN A 147 1.91 -6.73 10.88
CA GLN A 147 1.76 -7.78 9.87
C GLN A 147 1.19 -9.05 10.49
N GLN A 148 0.20 -9.65 9.83
CA GLN A 148 -0.42 -10.94 10.18
C GLN A 148 -0.47 -11.83 8.95
N GLY A 149 0.54 -12.68 8.77
CA GLY A 149 0.68 -13.46 7.53
C GLY A 149 0.84 -12.54 6.33
N SER A 150 -0.09 -12.63 5.39
CA SER A 150 -0.17 -11.79 4.19
C SER A 150 -0.92 -10.46 4.40
N ARG A 151 -1.49 -10.21 5.59
CA ARG A 151 -2.20 -8.97 5.90
C ARG A 151 -1.28 -7.93 6.53
N LEU A 152 -1.41 -6.67 6.13
CA LEU A 152 -0.66 -5.54 6.69
C LEU A 152 -1.59 -4.56 7.39
N LEU A 153 -1.26 -4.11 8.59
CA LEU A 153 -1.86 -2.93 9.17
C LEU A 153 -1.02 -1.73 8.71
N VAL A 154 -1.61 -0.84 7.92
CA VAL A 154 -0.91 0.33 7.38
C VAL A 154 -1.49 1.62 7.94
N ALA A 155 -0.68 2.67 7.94
CA ALA A 155 -1.11 4.06 8.01
C ALA A 155 -0.59 4.79 6.78
N THR A 156 -1.46 5.55 6.11
CA THR A 156 -1.15 6.36 4.93
C THR A 156 -1.49 7.82 5.19
N ARG A 157 -0.70 8.72 4.59
CA ARG A 157 -0.98 10.15 4.53
C ARG A 157 -0.53 10.68 3.18
N LEU A 158 -1.43 11.31 2.44
CA LEU A 158 -1.20 11.97 1.16
C LEU A 158 -1.40 13.46 1.36
N ALA A 159 -0.52 14.29 0.80
CA ALA A 159 -0.65 15.75 0.89
C ALA A 159 -0.09 16.44 -0.36
N GLY A 160 -0.50 17.69 -0.57
CA GLY A 160 -0.09 18.48 -1.73
C GLY A 160 -0.87 18.09 -2.98
N ASP A 161 -2.19 18.28 -2.94
CA ASP A 161 -3.07 18.09 -4.10
C ASP A 161 -2.59 18.93 -5.29
N ILE A 162 -2.12 18.25 -6.32
CA ILE A 162 -1.54 18.83 -7.54
C ILE A 162 -2.62 19.43 -8.43
N ASP A 163 -3.81 18.81 -8.42
CA ASP A 163 -4.90 19.17 -9.30
C ASP A 163 -5.74 20.32 -8.71
N GLY A 164 -5.68 20.53 -7.39
CA GLY A 164 -6.44 21.55 -6.67
C GLY A 164 -7.94 21.28 -6.65
N LEU A 165 -8.32 20.01 -6.81
CA LEU A 165 -9.70 19.53 -6.94
C LEU A 165 -10.08 18.54 -5.82
N GLY A 166 -9.11 18.13 -5.01
CA GLY A 166 -9.26 17.17 -3.93
C GLY A 166 -9.16 17.80 -2.55
N LEU A 167 -8.90 16.94 -1.57
CA LEU A 167 -8.63 17.35 -0.20
C LEU A 167 -7.18 17.82 -0.09
N PRO A 168 -6.86 18.84 0.72
CA PRO A 168 -5.47 19.30 0.88
C PRO A 168 -4.55 18.19 1.46
N GLU A 169 -5.15 17.30 2.24
CA GLU A 169 -4.50 16.15 2.86
C GLU A 169 -5.54 15.03 3.08
N VAL A 170 -5.12 13.77 2.89
CA VAL A 170 -5.91 12.58 3.22
C VAL A 170 -5.06 11.66 4.07
N SER A 171 -5.61 11.16 5.16
CA SER A 171 -4.94 10.16 6.02
C SER A 171 -5.87 9.00 6.31
N ALA A 172 -5.34 7.79 6.32
CA ALA A 172 -6.10 6.58 6.62
C ALA A 172 -5.26 5.53 7.35
N SER A 173 -5.92 4.62 8.05
CA SER A 173 -5.28 3.44 8.62
C SER A 173 -6.22 2.26 8.57
N CYS A 174 -5.75 1.14 8.03
CA CYS A 174 -6.58 -0.07 7.88
C CYS A 174 -5.72 -1.31 7.67
N TRP A 175 -6.38 -2.47 7.68
CA TRP A 175 -5.78 -3.72 7.24
C TRP A 175 -5.87 -3.85 5.73
N LEU A 176 -4.76 -4.18 5.09
CA LEU A 176 -4.67 -4.51 3.68
C LEU A 176 -4.38 -6.00 3.50
N ASP A 177 -5.03 -6.60 2.51
CA ASP A 177 -4.83 -7.99 2.13
C ASP A 177 -3.89 -8.09 0.92
N LEU A 178 -2.91 -9.01 0.96
CA LEU A 178 -2.04 -9.23 -0.19
C LEU A 178 -2.90 -9.81 -1.32
N SER A 179 -3.09 -9.07 -2.39
CA SER A 179 -3.90 -9.52 -3.53
C SER A 179 -3.06 -10.40 -4.46
N GLN A 180 -1.92 -9.88 -4.91
CA GLN A 180 -1.07 -10.54 -5.89
C GLN A 180 0.33 -9.93 -6.00
N VAL A 181 1.25 -10.74 -6.53
CA VAL A 181 2.53 -10.31 -7.09
C VAL A 181 2.52 -10.67 -8.57
N VAL A 182 2.65 -9.66 -9.43
CA VAL A 182 2.62 -9.80 -10.89
C VAL A 182 4.03 -9.73 -11.46
N VAL A 183 4.31 -10.58 -12.44
CA VAL A 183 5.55 -10.57 -13.24
C VAL A 183 5.18 -10.25 -14.68
N SER A 184 5.62 -9.08 -15.13
CA SER A 184 5.48 -8.61 -16.51
C SER A 184 6.86 -8.21 -17.03
N VAL A 185 7.71 -9.22 -17.24
CA VAL A 185 9.10 -9.05 -17.71
C VAL A 185 9.21 -9.61 -19.13
N SER A 186 9.72 -8.81 -20.05
CA SER A 186 9.78 -9.09 -21.50
C SER A 186 10.48 -10.41 -21.88
N THR A 187 11.40 -10.88 -21.03
CA THR A 187 12.19 -12.11 -21.24
C THR A 187 11.64 -13.34 -20.52
N VAL A 188 10.54 -13.19 -19.78
CA VAL A 188 9.90 -14.26 -18.99
C VAL A 188 8.68 -14.77 -19.75
N ASP A 189 8.76 -16.02 -20.20
CA ASP A 189 7.78 -16.68 -21.06
C ASP A 189 7.16 -17.94 -20.41
N ASP A 190 7.59 -18.30 -19.20
CA ASP A 190 7.03 -19.40 -18.43
C ASP A 190 7.00 -19.11 -16.91
N LEU A 191 6.18 -19.87 -16.18
CA LEU A 191 5.95 -19.68 -14.76
C LEU A 191 7.21 -19.94 -13.91
N GLU A 192 8.07 -20.87 -14.34
CA GLU A 192 9.29 -21.22 -13.63
C GLU A 192 10.33 -20.08 -13.73
N ARG A 193 10.44 -19.44 -14.89
CA ARG A 193 11.23 -18.23 -15.11
C ARG A 193 10.67 -17.05 -14.34
N ALA A 194 9.35 -16.92 -14.25
CA ALA A 194 8.71 -15.88 -13.45
C ALA A 194 9.07 -16.02 -11.96
N ALA A 195 8.97 -17.25 -11.43
CA ALA A 195 9.37 -17.57 -10.06
C ALA A 195 10.86 -17.28 -9.79
N ARG A 196 11.74 -17.63 -10.73
CA ARG A 196 13.17 -17.29 -10.66
C ARG A 196 13.42 -15.77 -10.69
N ALA A 197 12.69 -15.04 -11.53
CA ALA A 197 12.84 -13.59 -11.66
C ALA A 197 12.44 -12.89 -10.34
N LEU A 198 11.35 -13.32 -9.71
CA LEU A 198 10.97 -12.84 -8.37
C LEU A 198 12.02 -13.16 -7.32
N SER A 199 12.54 -14.38 -7.31
CA SER A 199 13.62 -14.78 -6.40
C SER A 199 14.89 -13.93 -6.60
N ALA A 200 15.23 -13.60 -7.85
CA ALA A 200 16.36 -12.74 -8.18
C ALA A 200 16.14 -11.28 -7.72
N ALA A 201 14.88 -10.83 -7.68
CA ALA A 201 14.46 -9.56 -7.06
C ALA A 201 14.32 -9.65 -5.53
N ALA A 202 14.78 -10.75 -4.90
CA ALA A 202 14.68 -11.05 -3.48
C ALA A 202 13.24 -11.21 -2.94
N VAL A 203 12.25 -11.37 -3.83
CA VAL A 203 10.85 -11.57 -3.48
C VAL A 203 10.60 -13.03 -3.15
N ASP A 204 10.25 -13.27 -1.89
CA ASP A 204 9.82 -14.59 -1.43
C ASP A 204 8.48 -14.95 -2.08
N ILE A 205 8.40 -16.13 -2.70
CA ILE A 205 7.18 -16.66 -3.33
C ILE A 205 6.66 -17.90 -2.60
N ALA A 206 7.26 -18.27 -1.46
CA ALA A 206 6.75 -19.37 -0.65
C ALA A 206 5.29 -19.12 -0.29
N GLU A 207 4.47 -20.17 -0.35
CA GLU A 207 3.02 -20.11 -0.11
C GLU A 207 2.22 -19.24 -1.10
N LEU A 208 2.83 -18.74 -2.17
CA LEU A 208 2.09 -18.15 -3.29
C LEU A 208 1.84 -19.22 -4.36
N THR A 209 0.66 -19.19 -4.95
CA THR A 209 0.31 -20.02 -6.11
C THR A 209 0.46 -19.21 -7.37
N GLY A 210 1.24 -19.73 -8.32
CA GLY A 210 1.55 -19.09 -9.58
C GLY A 210 0.64 -19.54 -10.73
N GLU A 211 0.24 -18.63 -11.59
CA GLU A 211 -0.51 -18.91 -12.83
C GLU A 211 -0.19 -17.89 -13.94
N ALA A 212 -0.57 -18.21 -15.18
CA ALA A 212 -0.52 -17.26 -16.29
C ALA A 212 -1.61 -16.18 -16.12
N PHE A 213 -1.27 -14.92 -16.41
CA PHE A 213 -2.17 -13.79 -16.24
C PHE A 213 -1.92 -12.73 -17.33
N GLY A 214 -2.85 -12.59 -18.27
CA GLY A 214 -2.68 -11.71 -19.43
C GLY A 214 -1.44 -12.11 -20.25
N SER A 215 -0.51 -11.16 -20.42
CA SER A 215 0.80 -11.39 -21.06
C SER A 215 1.92 -11.76 -20.08
N GLY A 216 1.62 -11.93 -18.78
CA GLY A 216 2.59 -12.20 -17.73
C GLY A 216 2.15 -13.34 -16.81
N PHE A 217 2.63 -13.27 -15.57
CA PHE A 217 2.37 -14.28 -14.54
C PHE A 217 1.91 -13.62 -13.24
N ARG A 218 1.02 -14.28 -12.52
CA ARG A 218 0.51 -13.83 -11.22
C ARG A 218 0.85 -14.86 -10.16
N PHE A 219 1.24 -14.38 -8.99
CA PHE A 219 1.45 -15.15 -7.77
C PHE A 219 0.56 -14.60 -6.67
N SER A 220 -0.42 -15.37 -6.20
CA SER A 220 -1.37 -14.94 -5.17
C SER A 220 -1.32 -15.86 -3.94
N PRO A 221 -1.64 -15.35 -2.74
CA PRO A 221 -1.81 -16.22 -1.59
C PRO A 221 -2.94 -17.24 -1.86
N PRO A 222 -2.95 -18.39 -1.16
CA PRO A 222 -4.09 -19.30 -1.22
C PRO A 222 -5.36 -18.57 -0.80
N PRO A 223 -6.53 -18.94 -1.33
CA PRO A 223 -7.80 -18.42 -0.84
C PRO A 223 -7.84 -18.57 0.69
N THR A 224 -8.02 -17.46 1.40
CA THR A 224 -8.27 -17.53 2.83
C THR A 224 -9.65 -18.13 2.98
N ASP A 225 -9.75 -19.32 3.57
CA ASP A 225 -11.04 -19.84 4.03
C ASP A 225 -11.56 -18.87 5.09
N LEU A 226 -12.40 -17.93 4.67
CA LEU A 226 -13.14 -17.03 5.55
C LEU A 226 -14.22 -17.87 6.24
N GLY A 227 -13.79 -18.67 7.24
CA GLY A 227 -14.66 -19.44 8.13
C GLY A 227 -15.32 -18.59 9.20
#